data_AF-A0A9N9F5A6-F1
#
_entry.id   AF-A0A9N9F5A6-F1
#
_cell.length_a   1.000
_cell.length_b   1.000
_cell.length_c   1.000
_cell.angle_alpha   90.00
_cell.angle_beta   90.00
_cell.angle_gamma   90.00
#
_symmetry.space_group_name_H-M   'P 1'
#
loop_
_entity.id
_entity.type
_entity.pdbx_description
1 polymer ?
#
loop_
_entity_poly.entity_id
_entity_poly.type
_entity_poly.pdbx_seq_one_letter_code
_entity_poly.pdbx_strand_id
1 'polypeptide(L)'
;MTFPKPRIPPGDEDNGLTITRGPTKQYPCAGNKKTTTLANFRPGQLVDVKWEIGAAHRGSCAIDLSTNGKDTDFKVLKTIDDCADQAGKNFSSKVKLPSRINCNSCTLRFRWKADITKELYLNCADIRINSKINSKRSVFF
;
A
#
# COMPACT_ATOMS: atom_id res chain seq x y z
N MET A 1 -4.40 2.19 -5.23
CA MET A 1 -4.54 1.72 -3.83
C MET A 1 -5.35 2.75 -3.06
N THR A 2 -6.28 2.31 -2.23
CA THR A 2 -7.17 3.14 -1.40
C THR A 2 -7.04 2.83 0.09
N PHE A 3 -6.54 1.65 0.46
CA PHE A 3 -6.20 1.31 1.85
C PHE A 3 -4.98 0.37 1.90
N PRO A 4 -4.03 0.57 2.85
CA PRO A 4 -3.91 1.71 3.76
C PRO A 4 -3.78 3.05 3.01
N LYS A 5 -4.01 4.19 3.69
CA LYS A 5 -4.03 5.51 3.03
C LYS A 5 -2.74 5.70 2.23
N PRO A 6 -2.81 5.82 0.88
CA PRO A 6 -1.62 5.98 0.07
C PRO A 6 -1.00 7.35 0.32
N ARG A 7 0.30 7.46 0.06
CA ARG A 7 0.99 8.74 -0.12
C ARG A 7 0.33 9.44 -1.31
N ILE A 8 -0.04 10.68 -1.06
CA ILE A 8 -0.61 11.60 -2.02
C ILE A 8 0.20 12.90 -1.95
N PRO A 9 0.47 13.57 -3.08
CA PRO A 9 1.10 14.87 -3.06
C PRO A 9 0.34 15.87 -2.19
N PRO A 10 1.02 16.89 -1.63
CA PRO A 10 0.33 18.02 -1.02
C PRO A 10 -0.65 18.66 -2.01
N GLY A 11 -1.89 18.90 -1.59
CA GLY A 11 -2.95 19.47 -2.44
C GLY A 11 -3.72 18.45 -3.28
N ASP A 12 -3.33 17.18 -3.24
CA ASP A 12 -4.02 16.06 -3.91
C ASP A 12 -4.96 15.28 -2.98
N GLU A 13 -5.14 15.72 -1.73
CA GLU A 13 -6.19 15.14 -0.89
C GLU A 13 -7.57 15.56 -1.45
N ASP A 14 -8.45 14.59 -1.67
CA ASP A 14 -9.86 14.78 -2.05
C ASP A 14 -10.17 15.55 -3.36
N ASN A 15 -9.15 15.87 -4.16
CA ASN A 15 -9.33 16.60 -5.43
C ASN A 15 -9.66 15.71 -6.64
N GLY A 16 -9.65 14.38 -6.48
CA GLY A 16 -9.96 13.40 -7.53
C GLY A 16 -8.90 13.24 -8.63
N LEU A 17 -7.83 14.05 -8.64
CA LEU A 17 -6.80 14.17 -9.68
C LEU A 17 -5.42 13.69 -9.22
N THR A 18 -5.37 12.81 -8.21
CA THR A 18 -4.12 12.43 -7.57
C THR A 18 -3.17 11.75 -8.57
N ILE A 19 -1.90 12.19 -8.67
CA ILE A 19 -0.88 11.49 -9.47
C ILE A 19 -0.72 10.01 -9.08
N THR A 20 -1.14 9.69 -7.86
CA THR A 20 -1.24 8.34 -7.29
C THR A 20 -2.18 7.42 -8.08
N ARG A 21 -3.02 7.95 -9.00
CA ARG A 21 -3.88 7.16 -9.90
C ARG A 21 -3.30 6.95 -11.30
N GLY A 22 -2.17 7.60 -11.62
CA GLY A 22 -1.54 7.54 -12.95
C GLY A 22 -0.41 6.52 -13.06
N PRO A 23 -0.01 6.19 -14.29
CA PRO A 23 1.19 5.41 -14.56
C PRO A 23 2.45 6.23 -14.19
N THR A 24 3.55 5.55 -13.88
CA THR A 24 4.79 6.18 -13.46
C THR A 24 6.03 5.42 -13.93
N LYS A 25 7.15 6.13 -14.05
CA LYS A 25 8.50 5.56 -14.20
C LYS A 25 9.34 5.72 -12.92
N GLN A 26 8.80 6.38 -11.89
CA GLN A 26 9.56 6.77 -10.71
C GLN A 26 9.39 5.76 -9.57
N TYR A 27 10.41 4.96 -9.33
CA TYR A 27 10.48 4.09 -8.17
C TYR A 27 10.89 4.86 -6.90
N PRO A 28 10.55 4.35 -5.70
CA PRO A 28 9.69 3.19 -5.44
C PRO A 28 8.20 3.52 -5.31
N CYS A 29 7.84 4.81 -5.23
CA CYS A 29 6.53 5.29 -4.79
C CYS A 29 5.92 6.36 -5.71
N ALA A 30 6.22 6.30 -7.02
CA ALA A 30 5.78 7.27 -8.02
C ALA A 30 6.25 8.72 -7.75
N GLY A 31 7.37 8.90 -7.05
CA GLY A 31 7.87 10.21 -6.62
C GLY A 31 7.20 10.79 -5.36
N ASN A 32 6.20 10.11 -4.80
CA ASN A 32 5.48 10.59 -3.63
C ASN A 32 6.32 10.51 -2.34
N LYS A 33 6.42 11.66 -1.65
CA LYS A 33 7.13 11.80 -0.36
C LYS A 33 6.40 11.06 0.76
N LYS A 34 7.15 10.63 1.77
CA LYS A 34 6.61 10.04 3.00
C LYS A 34 5.62 10.98 3.68
N THR A 35 4.57 10.40 4.26
CA THR A 35 3.60 11.10 5.10
C THR A 35 3.83 10.82 6.59
N THR A 36 3.32 11.71 7.43
CA THR A 36 3.22 11.52 8.89
C THR A 36 2.03 10.66 9.28
N THR A 37 1.08 10.44 8.37
CA THR A 37 -0.09 9.58 8.61
C THR A 37 0.30 8.11 8.49
N LEU A 38 0.31 7.40 9.62
CA LEU A 38 0.70 5.99 9.68
C LEU A 38 -0.50 5.11 10.04
N ALA A 39 -0.76 4.08 9.23
CA ALA A 39 -1.61 2.97 9.67
C ALA A 39 -0.83 2.07 10.65
N ASN A 40 -1.45 1.65 11.75
CA ASN A 40 -0.79 0.82 12.76
C ASN A 40 -1.27 -0.63 12.65
N PHE A 41 -0.33 -1.55 12.54
CA PHE A 41 -0.56 -3.00 12.46
C PHE A 41 0.32 -3.76 13.45
N ARG A 42 -0.08 -5.00 13.75
CA ARG A 42 0.68 -5.92 14.59
C ARG A 42 1.57 -6.83 13.73
N PRO A 43 2.73 -7.26 14.25
CA PRO A 43 3.49 -8.33 13.61
C PRO A 43 2.61 -9.56 13.38
N GLY A 44 2.69 -10.17 12.20
CA GLY A 44 1.91 -11.36 11.86
C GLY A 44 0.46 -11.11 11.47
N GLN A 45 -0.03 -9.86 11.58
CA GLN A 45 -1.41 -9.50 11.26
C GLN A 45 -1.72 -9.75 9.77
N LEU A 46 -2.93 -10.27 9.51
CA LEU A 46 -3.54 -10.23 8.18
C LEU A 46 -4.13 -8.83 7.96
N VAL A 47 -3.62 -8.12 6.97
CA VAL A 47 -4.01 -6.75 6.63
C VAL A 47 -4.72 -6.74 5.29
N ASP A 48 -5.85 -6.03 5.21
CA ASP A 48 -6.48 -5.72 3.94
C ASP A 48 -5.66 -4.68 3.19
N VAL A 49 -5.41 -4.93 1.91
CA VAL A 49 -4.98 -3.91 0.95
C VAL A 49 -6.11 -3.72 -0.03
N LYS A 50 -6.57 -2.48 -0.19
CA LYS A 50 -7.70 -2.14 -1.07
C LYS A 50 -7.23 -1.26 -2.22
N TRP A 51 -7.86 -1.41 -3.37
CA TRP A 51 -7.61 -0.58 -4.53
C TRP A 51 -8.87 -0.44 -5.39
N GLU A 52 -8.74 0.35 -6.44
CA GLU A 52 -9.74 0.56 -7.47
C GLU A 52 -9.00 0.52 -8.81
N ILE A 53 -9.72 0.17 -9.88
CA ILE A 53 -9.21 0.12 -11.24
C ILE A 53 -10.16 0.95 -12.10
N GLY A 54 -9.66 2.07 -12.63
CA GLY A 54 -10.44 2.93 -13.53
C GLY A 54 -10.58 2.33 -14.93
N ALA A 55 -9.48 1.79 -15.46
CA ALA A 55 -9.43 1.11 -16.75
C ALA A 55 -8.72 -0.24 -16.58
N ALA A 56 -9.38 -1.32 -16.99
CA ALA A 56 -8.88 -2.68 -16.82
C ALA A 56 -7.84 -3.03 -17.88
N HIS A 57 -6.56 -2.81 -17.59
CA HIS A 57 -5.45 -3.14 -18.49
C HIS A 57 -4.79 -4.50 -18.20
N ARG A 58 -5.46 -5.37 -17.40
CA ARG A 58 -4.98 -6.69 -16.95
C ARG A 58 -3.58 -6.63 -16.33
N GLY A 59 -2.97 -7.79 -16.13
CA GLY A 59 -1.57 -7.91 -15.71
C GLY A 59 -1.42 -8.13 -14.22
N SER A 60 -0.18 -8.16 -13.76
CA SER A 60 0.14 -8.66 -12.42
C SER A 60 0.26 -7.51 -11.40
N CYS A 61 -0.39 -7.68 -10.27
CA CYS A 61 -0.18 -6.86 -9.09
C CYS A 61 0.68 -7.55 -8.04
N ALA A 62 1.38 -6.75 -7.25
CA ALA A 62 2.11 -7.20 -6.08
C ALA A 62 1.89 -6.25 -4.90
N ILE A 63 1.84 -6.83 -3.71
CA ILE A 63 1.93 -6.11 -2.44
C ILE A 63 3.34 -6.34 -1.89
N ASP A 64 4.12 -5.28 -1.81
CA ASP A 64 5.50 -5.29 -1.34
C ASP A 64 5.61 -4.59 0.03
N LEU A 65 6.63 -4.92 0.82
CA LEU A 65 6.93 -4.29 2.11
C LEU A 65 8.41 -3.89 2.19
N SER A 66 8.66 -2.63 2.53
CA SER A 66 9.98 -2.11 2.94
C SER A 66 9.96 -1.82 4.44
N THR A 67 11.03 -2.20 5.15
CA THR A 67 11.11 -2.15 6.61
C THR A 67 12.21 -1.27 7.15
N ASN A 68 13.12 -0.79 6.29
CA ASN A 68 14.29 -0.02 6.71
C ASN A 68 14.04 1.49 6.87
N GLY A 69 12.81 1.96 6.68
CA GLY A 69 12.45 3.38 6.75
C GLY A 69 12.96 4.24 5.59
N LYS A 70 13.65 3.67 4.60
CA LYS A 70 14.27 4.36 3.46
C LYS A 70 13.66 4.00 2.10
N ASP A 71 12.71 3.07 2.07
CA ASP A 71 12.04 2.61 0.84
C ASP A 71 12.99 1.92 -0.15
N THR A 72 13.98 1.17 0.34
CA THR A 72 14.99 0.51 -0.52
C THR A 72 15.05 -1.01 -0.39
N ASP A 73 14.42 -1.61 0.62
CA ASP A 73 14.49 -3.04 0.94
C ASP A 73 13.20 -3.81 0.60
N PHE A 74 12.42 -3.37 -0.39
CA PHE A 74 11.12 -3.97 -0.70
C PHE A 74 11.18 -5.49 -0.93
N LYS A 75 10.36 -6.24 -0.20
CA LYS A 75 10.10 -7.66 -0.39
C LYS A 75 8.65 -7.89 -0.79
N VAL A 76 8.42 -8.75 -1.79
CA VAL A 76 7.06 -9.14 -2.21
C VAL A 76 6.44 -9.97 -1.10
N LEU A 77 5.28 -9.54 -0.60
CA LEU A 77 4.47 -10.30 0.36
C LEU A 77 3.39 -11.14 -0.33
N LYS A 78 2.85 -10.66 -1.46
CA LYS A 78 1.82 -11.34 -2.24
C LYS A 78 1.80 -10.86 -3.70
N THR A 79 1.59 -11.78 -4.62
CA THR A 79 1.27 -11.51 -6.04
C THR A 79 -0.22 -11.80 -6.30
N ILE A 80 -0.84 -11.04 -7.19
CA ILE A 80 -2.27 -11.13 -7.54
C ILE A 80 -2.37 -10.97 -9.06
N ASP A 81 -2.74 -12.03 -9.77
CA ASP A 81 -2.67 -12.07 -11.24
C ASP A 81 -3.91 -11.47 -11.93
N ASP A 82 -5.05 -11.40 -11.24
CA ASP A 82 -6.35 -10.94 -11.75
C ASP A 82 -6.76 -9.56 -11.19
N CYS A 83 -5.81 -8.83 -10.59
CA CYS A 83 -6.09 -7.61 -9.83
C CYS A 83 -6.70 -6.45 -10.63
N ALA A 84 -6.59 -6.50 -11.96
CA ALA A 84 -6.98 -5.44 -12.89
C ALA A 84 -7.64 -5.99 -14.17
N ASP A 85 -8.24 -7.19 -14.07
CA ASP A 85 -8.99 -7.80 -15.17
C ASP A 85 -10.36 -7.14 -15.40
N GLN A 86 -10.85 -6.39 -14.41
CA GLN A 86 -12.08 -5.62 -14.47
C GLN A 86 -11.90 -4.23 -13.87
N ALA A 87 -12.66 -3.27 -14.38
CA ALA A 87 -12.75 -1.93 -13.79
C ALA A 87 -13.74 -1.96 -12.62
N GLY A 88 -13.49 -1.16 -11.60
CA GLY A 88 -14.32 -1.16 -10.41
C GLY A 88 -13.69 -0.48 -9.21
N LYS A 89 -14.49 -0.37 -8.16
CA LYS A 89 -14.09 0.13 -6.85
C LYS A 89 -14.11 -1.02 -5.85
N ASN A 90 -13.39 -0.86 -4.74
CA ASN A 90 -13.41 -1.79 -3.59
C ASN A 90 -12.76 -3.16 -3.83
N PHE A 91 -11.86 -3.30 -4.81
CA PHE A 91 -11.01 -4.48 -4.86
C PHE A 91 -10.18 -4.60 -3.59
N SER A 92 -9.95 -5.82 -3.13
CA SER A 92 -9.19 -6.05 -1.91
C SER A 92 -8.47 -7.39 -1.91
N SER A 93 -7.38 -7.46 -1.15
CA SER A 93 -6.64 -8.69 -0.90
C SER A 93 -6.02 -8.65 0.48
N LYS A 94 -6.06 -9.77 1.18
CA LYS A 94 -5.39 -9.93 2.46
C LYS A 94 -3.94 -10.34 2.27
N VAL A 95 -3.05 -9.68 3.01
CA VAL A 95 -1.62 -9.98 3.08
C VAL A 95 -1.20 -10.21 4.53
N LYS A 96 -0.38 -11.23 4.78
CA LYS A 96 0.17 -11.50 6.10
C LYS A 96 1.46 -10.71 6.30
N LEU A 97 1.48 -9.83 7.29
CA LEU A 97 2.72 -9.14 7.67
C LEU A 97 3.70 -10.12 8.33
N PRO A 98 5.02 -9.90 8.21
CA PRO A 98 6.00 -10.73 8.92
C PRO A 98 5.77 -10.72 10.45
N SER A 99 5.90 -11.88 11.10
CA SER A 99 5.60 -12.04 12.52
C SER A 99 6.73 -11.60 13.46
N ARG A 100 7.94 -11.45 12.95
CA ARG A 100 9.15 -11.15 13.75
C ARG A 100 9.83 -9.83 13.33
N ILE A 101 9.02 -8.80 13.07
CA ILE A 101 9.52 -7.47 12.74
C ILE A 101 8.88 -6.41 13.64
N ASN A 102 9.64 -5.37 13.96
CA ASN A 102 9.12 -4.15 14.54
C ASN A 102 9.63 -2.98 13.70
N CYS A 103 8.74 -2.09 13.31
CA CYS A 103 9.01 -1.09 12.30
C CYS A 103 8.18 0.16 12.54
N ASN A 104 8.85 1.26 12.88
CA ASN A 104 8.21 2.53 13.20
C ASN A 104 7.87 3.40 11.97
N SER A 105 8.57 3.13 10.85
CA SER A 105 8.35 3.77 9.55
C SER A 105 8.57 2.70 8.48
N CYS A 106 7.52 1.95 8.20
CA CYS A 106 7.46 0.94 7.16
C CYS A 106 6.70 1.47 5.95
N THR A 107 6.93 0.85 4.80
CA THR A 107 6.23 1.21 3.57
C THR A 107 5.61 -0.02 2.95
N LEU A 108 4.27 -0.05 2.89
CA LEU A 108 3.53 -1.02 2.10
C LEU A 108 3.35 -0.46 0.71
N ARG A 109 3.62 -1.25 -0.33
CA ARG A 109 3.48 -0.81 -1.72
C ARG A 109 2.54 -1.72 -2.49
N PHE A 110 1.52 -1.14 -3.09
CA PHE A 110 0.79 -1.77 -4.18
C PHE A 110 1.48 -1.40 -5.50
N ARG A 111 1.81 -2.42 -6.28
CA ARG A 111 2.45 -2.28 -7.58
C ARG A 111 1.63 -3.03 -8.60
N TRP A 112 1.25 -2.36 -9.68
CA TRP A 112 0.56 -2.97 -10.82
C TRP A 112 1.38 -2.77 -12.08
N LYS A 113 1.69 -3.87 -12.78
CA LYS A 113 2.28 -3.87 -14.11
C LYS A 113 1.17 -4.21 -15.11
N ALA A 114 0.67 -3.19 -15.80
CA ALA A 114 -0.39 -3.36 -16.79
C ALA A 114 0.14 -4.15 -17.99
N ASP A 115 -0.61 -5.17 -18.43
CA ASP A 115 -0.17 -6.01 -19.54
C ASP A 115 -0.47 -5.36 -20.89
N ILE A 116 -1.63 -4.68 -21.03
CA ILE A 116 -2.04 -4.08 -22.31
C ILE A 116 -1.21 -2.85 -22.64
N THR A 117 -1.11 -1.89 -21.71
CA THR A 117 -0.43 -0.60 -21.95
C THR A 117 1.06 -0.62 -21.59
N LYS A 118 1.54 -1.71 -20.98
CA LYS A 118 2.92 -1.84 -20.44
C LYS A 118 3.28 -0.76 -19.42
N GLU A 119 2.27 -0.16 -18.81
CA GLU A 119 2.42 0.87 -17.80
C GLU A 119 2.68 0.27 -16.41
N LEU A 120 3.33 1.07 -15.57
CA LEU A 120 3.60 0.73 -14.19
C LEU A 120 2.86 1.70 -13.28
N TYR A 121 2.15 1.16 -12.29
CA TYR A 121 1.50 1.94 -11.24
C TYR A 121 2.12 1.57 -9.90
N LEU A 122 2.48 2.59 -9.12
CA LEU A 122 3.09 2.41 -7.80
C LEU A 122 2.36 3.27 -6.77
N ASN A 123 1.84 2.64 -5.72
CA ASN A 123 1.26 3.35 -4.59
C ASN A 123 1.89 2.85 -3.31
N CYS A 124 2.42 3.77 -2.51
CA CYS A 124 2.98 3.46 -1.21
C CYS A 124 2.07 3.98 -0.11
N ALA A 125 1.97 3.27 1.00
CA ALA A 125 1.38 3.75 2.23
C ALA A 125 2.39 3.61 3.36
N ASP A 126 2.51 4.65 4.18
CA ASP A 126 3.36 4.61 5.36
C ASP A 126 2.61 3.91 6.50
N ILE A 127 3.26 2.91 7.09
CA ILE A 127 2.67 2.06 8.13
C ILE A 127 3.64 1.92 9.30
N ARG A 128 3.10 1.50 10.44
CA ARG A 128 3.85 1.06 11.61
C ARG A 128 3.47 -0.38 11.91
N ILE A 129 4.46 -1.22 12.14
CA ILE A 129 4.28 -2.61 12.56
C ILE A 129 4.89 -2.74 13.95
N ASN A 130 4.07 -2.76 14.99
CA ASN A 130 4.55 -2.85 16.36
C ASN A 130 3.62 -3.70 17.23
N SER A 131 4.18 -4.32 18.28
CA SER A 131 3.39 -5.11 19.23
C SER A 131 2.55 -4.26 20.19
N LYS A 132 2.73 -2.93 20.16
CA LYS A 132 2.08 -1.95 21.05
C LYS A 132 1.05 -1.12 20.28
N ILE A 133 0.02 -1.75 19.72
CA ILE A 133 -1.20 -0.99 19.42
C ILE A 133 -1.91 -0.80 20.75
N ASN A 134 -1.95 0.44 21.26
CA ASN A 134 -2.59 0.84 22.52
C ASN A 134 -3.87 0.02 22.78
N SER A 135 -3.75 -0.99 23.63
CA SER A 135 -4.90 -1.47 24.39
C SER A 135 -5.30 -0.30 25.27
N LYS A 136 -6.45 0.32 25.01
CA LYS A 136 -7.13 1.04 26.08
C LYS A 136 -7.30 0.01 27.19
N ARG A 137 -6.48 0.16 28.25
CA ARG A 137 -6.62 -0.58 29.51
C ARG A 137 -8.04 -0.28 29.97
N SER A 138 -8.95 -1.22 29.80
CA SER A 138 -10.26 -1.14 30.46
C SER A 138 -9.97 -1.36 31.93
N VAL A 139 -9.95 -0.26 32.68
CA VAL A 139 -9.96 -0.30 34.14
C VAL A 139 -11.39 -0.68 34.51
N PHE A 140 -11.59 -1.91 34.95
CA PHE A 140 -12.80 -2.27 35.68
C PHE A 140 -12.61 -1.79 37.12
N PHE A 141 -13.54 -0.94 37.58
CA PHE A 141 -13.74 -0.61 38.99
C PHE A 141 -14.53 -1.72 39.67
#